data_AF-A0A7C5IGV0-F1
#
_entry.id   AF-A0A7C5IGV0-F1
#
_cell.length_a   1.000
_cell.length_b   1.000
_cell.length_c   1.000
_cell.angle_alpha   90.00
_cell.angle_beta   90.00
_cell.angle_gamma   90.00
#
_symmetry.space_group_name_H-M   'P 1'
#
loop_
_entity.id
_entity.type
_entity.pdbx_description
1 polymer ?
#
loop_
_entity_poly.entity_id
_entity_poly.type
_entity_poly.pdbx_seq_one_letter_code
_entity_poly.pdbx_strand_id
1 'polypeptide(L)'
;MARLTLSEIARLTEGQLLQGSPSALAEHFSFDSRTIGRGDFFFALTGTRDGHEFVAEVASKGAVGACVSREIKVRPKSFGLIKVADTLKALQKLASRILEQRQLKVIGITGSTGKTTTKEFT
;
A
#
# COMPACT_ATOMS: atom_id res chain seq x y z
N MET A 1 9.23 10.09 2.12
CA MET A 1 8.43 8.98 1.55
C MET A 1 8.22 9.21 0.06
N ALA A 2 7.99 8.15 -0.73
CA ALA A 2 7.78 8.27 -2.18
C ALA A 2 6.31 8.62 -2.45
N ARG A 3 6.06 9.74 -3.12
CA ARG A 3 4.73 10.11 -3.61
C ARG A 3 4.56 9.52 -5.00
N LEU A 4 3.52 8.72 -5.20
CA LEU A 4 3.26 8.06 -6.49
C LEU A 4 1.79 8.23 -6.86
N THR A 5 1.54 8.42 -8.15
CA THR A 5 0.19 8.40 -8.70
C THR A 5 -0.34 6.97 -8.81
N LEU A 6 -1.66 6.78 -8.82
CA LEU A 6 -2.27 5.47 -9.03
C LEU A 6 -1.81 4.81 -10.34
N SER A 7 -1.60 5.59 -11.40
CA SER A 7 -1.05 5.09 -12.66
C SER A 7 0.39 4.56 -12.50
N GLU A 8 1.22 5.23 -11.72
CA GLU A 8 2.59 4.78 -11.46
C GLU A 8 2.61 3.54 -10.58
N ILE A 9 1.77 3.48 -9.55
CA ILE A 9 1.63 2.31 -8.69
C ILE A 9 1.22 1.10 -9.55
N ALA A 10 0.18 1.25 -10.37
CA ALA A 10 -0.28 0.17 -11.26
C ALA A 10 0.86 -0.32 -12.17
N ARG A 11 1.63 0.60 -12.78
CA ARG A 11 2.78 0.24 -13.61
C ARG A 11 3.89 -0.47 -12.83
N LEU A 12 4.26 0.03 -11.66
CA LEU A 12 5.34 -0.52 -10.82
C LEU A 12 4.98 -1.87 -10.20
N THR A 13 3.70 -2.12 -9.94
CA THR A 13 3.19 -3.39 -9.43
C THR A 13 2.81 -4.37 -10.52
N GLU A 14 2.92 -4.00 -11.81
CA GLU A 14 2.39 -4.75 -12.96
C GLU A 14 0.89 -5.09 -12.77
N GLY A 15 0.15 -4.13 -12.22
CA GLY A 15 -1.28 -4.21 -11.94
C GLY A 15 -2.12 -3.43 -12.93
N GLN A 16 -3.42 -3.71 -12.92
CA GLN A 16 -4.42 -3.01 -13.71
C GLN A 16 -5.24 -2.07 -12.82
N LEU A 17 -5.29 -0.78 -13.15
CA LEU A 17 -6.18 0.17 -12.51
C LEU A 17 -7.63 -0.09 -12.97
N LEU A 18 -8.47 -0.60 -12.07
CA LEU A 18 -9.88 -0.89 -12.32
C LEU A 18 -10.81 0.29 -12.01
N GLN A 19 -10.42 1.14 -11.06
CA GLN A 19 -11.23 2.23 -10.55
C GLN A 19 -10.34 3.36 -10.01
N GLY A 20 -10.87 4.59 -9.96
CA GLY A 20 -10.20 5.77 -9.42
C GLY A 20 -9.52 6.62 -10.49
N SER A 21 -9.10 7.83 -10.10
CA SER A 21 -8.37 8.71 -11.01
C SER A 21 -6.92 8.24 -11.16
N PRO A 22 -6.40 8.02 -12.38
CA PRO A 22 -4.99 7.65 -12.60
C PRO A 22 -4.01 8.67 -12.01
N SER A 23 -4.41 9.94 -11.90
CA SER A 23 -3.63 11.04 -11.35
C SER A 23 -3.75 11.22 -9.84
N ALA A 24 -4.59 10.42 -9.15
CA ALA A 24 -4.71 10.50 -7.70
C ALA A 24 -3.38 10.10 -7.04
N LEU A 25 -2.97 10.87 -6.03
CA LEU A 25 -1.66 10.77 -5.42
C LEU A 25 -1.74 9.97 -4.10
N ALA A 26 -0.93 8.93 -3.99
CA ALA A 26 -0.68 8.22 -2.74
C ALA A 26 0.58 8.79 -2.07
N GLU A 27 0.46 9.16 -0.80
CA GLU A 27 1.57 9.72 -0.01
C GLU A 27 2.20 8.70 0.93
N HIS A 28 1.39 7.79 1.46
CA HIS A 28 1.83 6.72 2.33
C HIS A 28 1.28 5.37 1.85
N PHE A 29 1.97 4.30 2.21
CA PHE A 29 1.59 2.94 1.89
C PHE A 29 1.49 2.13 3.17
N SER A 30 0.37 1.43 3.36
CA SER A 30 0.17 0.54 4.51
C SER A 30 -0.54 -0.73 4.08
N PHE A 31 -0.31 -1.82 4.81
CA PHE A 31 -1.08 -3.06 4.71
C PHE A 31 -1.91 -3.32 5.98
N ASP A 32 -1.84 -2.42 6.98
CA ASP A 32 -2.65 -2.49 8.20
C ASP A 32 -3.82 -1.50 8.09
N SER A 33 -5.04 -2.02 8.01
CA SER A 33 -6.27 -1.21 7.91
C SER A 33 -6.51 -0.33 9.14
N ARG A 34 -5.90 -0.65 10.29
CA ARG A 34 -6.04 0.12 11.53
C ARG A 34 -5.28 1.44 11.50
N THR A 35 -4.20 1.52 10.72
CA THR A 35 -3.37 2.72 10.61
C THR A 35 -3.68 3.55 9.37
N ILE A 36 -4.61 3.10 8.52
CA ILE A 36 -4.91 3.74 7.25
C ILE A 36 -5.69 5.04 7.46
N GLY A 37 -5.35 6.07 6.70
CA GLY A 37 -6.05 7.34 6.70
C GLY A 37 -6.11 7.99 5.32
N ARG A 38 -6.40 9.30 5.33
CA ARG A 38 -6.52 10.10 4.11
C ARG A 38 -5.15 10.28 3.44
N GLY A 39 -5.09 10.04 2.14
CA GLY A 39 -3.84 10.11 1.38
C GLY A 39 -3.07 8.80 1.31
N ASP A 40 -3.47 7.80 2.10
CA ASP A 40 -2.78 6.52 2.15
C ASP A 40 -3.26 5.57 1.05
N PHE A 41 -2.41 4.62 0.72
CA PHE A 41 -2.69 3.54 -0.22
C PHE A 41 -2.53 2.20 0.49
N PHE A 42 -3.57 1.36 0.36
CA PHE A 42 -3.68 0.12 1.11
C PHE A 42 -3.25 -1.09 0.28
N PHE A 43 -2.48 -2.01 0.85
CA PHE A 43 -2.19 -3.31 0.26
C PHE A 43 -3.00 -4.39 0.97
N ALA A 44 -3.97 -4.99 0.26
CA ALA A 44 -4.79 -6.07 0.77
C ALA A 44 -4.00 -7.40 0.77
N LEU A 45 -3.14 -7.58 1.77
CA LEU A 45 -2.36 -8.81 1.92
C LEU A 45 -3.24 -9.96 2.43
N THR A 46 -3.02 -11.15 1.90
CA THR A 46 -3.63 -12.39 2.38
C THR A 46 -2.68 -13.03 3.39
N GLY A 47 -3.03 -13.00 4.67
CA GLY A 47 -2.25 -13.62 5.75
C GLY A 47 -3.16 -14.37 6.72
N THR A 48 -3.01 -14.12 8.03
CA THR A 48 -3.91 -14.67 9.06
C THR A 48 -5.35 -14.21 8.87
N ARG A 49 -5.55 -12.99 8.36
CA ARG A 49 -6.85 -12.47 7.91
C ARG A 49 -6.72 -12.00 6.47
N ASP A 50 -7.82 -12.05 5.76
CA ASP A 50 -7.86 -11.60 4.38
C ASP A 50 -7.99 -10.07 4.33
N GLY A 51 -6.91 -9.38 3.94
CA GLY A 51 -6.85 -7.92 3.82
C GLY A 51 -7.95 -7.33 2.92
N HIS A 52 -8.46 -8.13 1.99
CA HIS A 52 -9.52 -7.77 1.05
C HIS A 52 -10.84 -7.44 1.74
N GLU A 53 -11.11 -8.02 2.91
CA GLU A 53 -12.31 -7.76 3.71
C GLU A 53 -12.37 -6.30 4.19
N PHE A 54 -11.21 -5.66 4.34
CA PHE A 54 -11.10 -4.30 4.89
C PHE A 54 -11.11 -3.21 3.82
N VAL A 55 -11.20 -3.54 2.53
CA VAL A 55 -11.13 -2.55 1.45
C VAL A 55 -12.26 -1.51 1.55
N ALA A 56 -13.46 -1.93 1.97
CA ALA A 56 -14.57 -1.02 2.19
C ALA A 56 -14.35 -0.08 3.38
N GLU A 57 -13.79 -0.59 4.48
CA GLU A 57 -13.44 0.20 5.67
C GLU A 57 -12.31 1.20 5.37
N VAL A 58 -11.30 0.75 4.65
CA VAL A 58 -10.18 1.58 4.18
C VAL A 58 -10.70 2.73 3.31
N ALA A 59 -11.63 2.44 2.39
CA ALA A 59 -12.24 3.46 1.55
C ALA A 59 -13.04 4.49 2.37
N SER A 60 -13.77 4.06 3.40
CA SER A 60 -14.51 4.99 4.27
C SER A 60 -13.61 5.86 5.15
N LYS A 61 -12.40 5.38 5.49
CA LYS A 61 -11.34 6.15 6.17
C LYS A 61 -10.64 7.19 5.29
N GLY A 62 -10.98 7.24 3.99
CA GLY A 62 -10.49 8.27 3.07
C GLY A 62 -9.17 7.93 2.39
N ALA A 63 -8.73 6.67 2.44
CA ALA A 63 -7.59 6.21 1.67
C ALA A 63 -7.80 6.47 0.18
N VAL A 64 -6.71 6.72 -0.54
CA VAL A 64 -6.72 7.07 -1.97
C VAL A 64 -7.02 5.85 -2.83
N GLY A 65 -6.60 4.68 -2.40
CA GLY A 65 -6.90 3.43 -3.09
C GLY A 65 -6.38 2.19 -2.37
N ALA A 66 -6.64 1.03 -2.98
CA ALA A 66 -6.13 -0.25 -2.55
C ALA A 66 -5.59 -1.10 -3.72
N CYS A 67 -4.58 -1.90 -3.41
CA CYS A 67 -4.09 -2.99 -4.25
C CYS A 67 -4.72 -4.31 -3.79
N VAL A 68 -5.34 -5.04 -4.70
CA VAL A 68 -6.16 -6.24 -4.46
C VAL A 68 -5.78 -7.35 -5.45
N SER A 69 -5.85 -8.62 -5.04
CA SER A 69 -5.60 -9.77 -5.91
C SER A 69 -6.86 -10.32 -6.58
N ARG A 70 -8.04 -9.87 -6.14
CA ARG A 70 -9.34 -10.25 -6.70
C ARG A 70 -10.20 -9.03 -6.99
N GLU A 71 -11.22 -9.22 -7.82
CA GLU A 71 -12.18 -8.16 -8.10
C GLU A 71 -13.03 -7.84 -6.88
N ILE A 72 -13.02 -6.56 -6.51
CA ILE A 72 -13.81 -6.01 -5.41
C ILE A 72 -14.59 -4.83 -5.93
N LYS A 73 -15.86 -4.74 -5.53
CA LYS A 73 -16.70 -3.59 -5.78
C LYS A 73 -16.72 -2.75 -4.52
N VAL A 74 -16.22 -1.52 -4.59
CA VAL A 74 -16.19 -0.59 -3.47
C VAL A 74 -16.63 0.80 -3.92
N ARG A 75 -17.36 1.51 -3.04
CA ARG A 75 -17.71 2.92 -3.22
C ARG A 75 -16.88 3.75 -2.25
N PRO A 76 -16.54 5.01 -2.59
CA PRO A 76 -16.89 5.74 -3.83
C PRO A 76 -16.06 5.34 -5.06
N LYS A 77 -16.54 5.65 -6.28
CA LYS A 77 -15.79 5.39 -7.54
C LYS A 77 -14.47 6.18 -7.67
N SER A 78 -14.29 7.20 -6.84
CA SER A 78 -13.03 7.94 -6.73
C SER A 78 -11.94 7.13 -6.02
N PHE A 79 -12.32 6.13 -5.23
CA PHE A 79 -11.37 5.23 -4.56
C PHE A 79 -10.66 4.35 -5.58
N GLY A 80 -9.33 4.41 -5.58
CA GLY A 80 -8.47 3.64 -6.45
C GLY A 80 -8.55 2.15 -6.20
N LEU A 81 -8.73 1.34 -7.24
CA LEU A 81 -8.55 -0.11 -7.15
C LEU A 81 -7.54 -0.57 -8.18
N ILE A 82 -6.45 -1.15 -7.71
CA ILE A 82 -5.43 -1.76 -8.56
C ILE A 82 -5.50 -3.27 -8.36
N LYS A 83 -5.83 -3.99 -9.43
CA LYS A 83 -5.85 -5.47 -9.44
C LYS A 83 -4.49 -5.99 -9.85
N VAL A 84 -3.93 -6.88 -9.04
CA VAL A 84 -2.67 -7.60 -9.31
C VAL A 84 -2.94 -9.10 -9.23
N ALA A 85 -1.99 -9.93 -9.67
CA ALA A 85 -2.09 -11.37 -9.44
C ALA A 85 -1.82 -11.75 -7.97
N ASP A 86 -0.91 -11.04 -7.32
CA ASP A 86 -0.44 -11.34 -5.95
C ASP A 86 -0.05 -10.03 -5.25
N THR A 87 -0.77 -9.68 -4.17
CA THR A 87 -0.60 -8.41 -3.46
C THR A 87 0.71 -8.34 -2.67
N LEU A 88 1.24 -9.46 -2.19
CA LEU A 88 2.53 -9.52 -1.50
C LEU A 88 3.67 -9.28 -2.48
N LYS A 89 3.65 -9.96 -3.63
CA LYS A 89 4.64 -9.74 -4.69
C LYS A 89 4.58 -8.32 -5.23
N ALA A 90 3.38 -7.77 -5.39
CA ALA A 90 3.19 -6.39 -5.81
C ALA A 90 3.84 -5.40 -4.83
N LEU A 91 3.61 -5.58 -3.53
CA LEU A 91 4.23 -4.75 -2.49
C LEU A 91 5.76 -4.86 -2.50
N GLN A 92 6.30 -6.08 -2.60
CA GLN A 92 7.75 -6.32 -2.69
C GLN A 92 8.35 -5.66 -3.92
N LYS A 93 7.72 -5.83 -5.10
CA LYS A 93 8.16 -5.19 -6.35
C LYS A 93 8.17 -3.67 -6.23
N LEU A 94 7.09 -3.09 -5.69
CA LEU A 94 7.01 -1.64 -5.49
C LEU A 94 8.16 -1.15 -4.60
N ALA A 95 8.38 -1.82 -3.47
CA ALA A 95 9.46 -1.47 -2.54
C ALA A 95 10.84 -1.56 -3.21
N SER A 96 11.14 -2.66 -3.91
CA SER A 96 12.42 -2.84 -4.63
C SER A 96 12.63 -1.74 -5.67
N ARG A 97 11.62 -1.43 -6.49
CA ARG A 97 11.70 -0.38 -7.51
C ARG A 97 11.92 1.01 -6.90
N ILE A 98 11.24 1.32 -5.80
CA ILE A 98 11.44 2.59 -5.07
C ILE A 98 12.87 2.68 -4.52
N LEU A 99 13.43 1.58 -4.02
CA LEU A 99 14.81 1.54 -3.51
C LEU A 99 15.84 1.69 -4.63
N GLU A 100 15.66 0.98 -5.75
CA GLU A 100 16.50 1.09 -6.95
C GLU A 100 16.54 2.54 -7.47
N GLN A 101 15.37 3.19 -7.55
CA GLN A 101 15.25 4.57 -8.02
C GLN A 101 15.88 5.60 -7.07
N ARG A 102 16.08 5.25 -5.79
CA ARG A 102 16.53 6.22 -4.78
C ARG A 102 18.02 6.18 -4.45
N GLN A 103 18.82 5.21 -4.94
CA GLN A 103 20.25 5.07 -4.57
C GLN A 103 20.52 5.27 -3.05
N LEU A 104 19.58 4.89 -2.18
CA LEU A 104 19.72 5.09 -0.73
C LEU A 104 20.41 3.87 -0.12
N LYS A 105 21.40 4.08 0.74
CA LYS A 105 21.95 3.04 1.63
C LYS A 105 20.82 2.46 2.48
N VAL A 106 20.38 1.25 2.15
CA VAL A 106 19.37 0.52 2.93
C VAL A 106 20.05 -0.12 4.14
N ILE A 107 19.81 0.44 5.33
CA ILE A 107 20.17 -0.21 6.59
C ILE A 107 18.92 -0.92 7.10
N GLY A 108 18.87 -2.24 6.94
CA GLY A 108 17.81 -3.08 7.50
C GLY A 108 18.11 -3.40 8.96
N ILE A 109 17.35 -2.83 9.90
CA ILE A 109 17.36 -3.26 11.30
C ILE A 109 16.32 -4.37 11.46
N THR A 110 16.78 -5.63 11.46
CA THR A 110 15.95 -6.77 11.88
C THR A 110 16.21 -7.04 13.37
N GLY A 111 15.23 -7.62 14.07
CA GLY A 111 15.39 -7.99 15.49
C GLY A 111 14.20 -8.80 15.97
N SER A 112 14.42 -10.08 16.29
CA SER A 112 13.38 -11.08 16.51
C SER A 112 12.74 -11.06 17.91
N THR A 113 13.27 -10.31 18.88
CA THR A 113 12.67 -10.11 20.22
C THR A 113 13.21 -8.79 20.82
N GLY A 114 12.35 -7.89 21.33
CA GLY A 114 12.75 -6.73 22.16
C GLY A 114 12.98 -5.37 21.47
N LYS A 115 11.97 -4.77 20.81
CA LYS A 115 12.08 -3.42 20.17
C LYS A 115 11.38 -2.26 20.90
N THR A 116 10.75 -2.47 22.07
CA THR A 116 9.86 -1.46 22.70
C THR A 116 10.39 -0.81 23.97
N THR A 117 11.69 -0.88 24.27
CA THR A 117 12.23 -0.07 25.38
C THR A 117 13.59 0.46 24.98
N THR A 118 13.76 1.79 25.09
CA THR A 118 15.00 2.56 24.92
C THR A 118 15.21 3.17 23.53
N LYS A 119 14.48 4.25 23.24
CA LYS A 119 15.06 5.42 22.57
C LYS A 119 14.20 6.68 22.79
N GLU A 120 14.02 7.03 24.06
CA GLU A 120 13.80 8.40 24.50
C GLU A 120 15.14 8.82 25.12
N PHE A 121 15.84 9.78 24.49
CA PHE A 121 16.76 10.75 25.10
C PHE A 121 17.53 11.46 23.97
N THR A 122 17.04 12.63 23.58
CA THR A 122 17.86 13.84 23.45
C THR A 122 16.99 15.01 23.86
#